data_AF-A0A7S0AHK2-F1
#
_entry.id   AF-A0A7S0AHK2-F1
#
_cell.length_a   1.000
_cell.length_b   1.000
_cell.length_c   1.000
_cell.angle_alpha   90.00
_cell.angle_beta   90.00
_cell.angle_gamma   90.00
#
_symmetry.space_group_name_H-M   'P 1'
#
loop_
_entity.id
_entity.type
_entity.pdbx_description
1 polymer ?
#
loop_
_entity_poly.entity_id
_entity_poly.type
_entity_poly.pdbx_seq_one_letter_code
_entity_poly.pdbx_strand_id
1 'polypeptide(L)'
;VCSGGDFPSPDGTILEILRQQGYDNPNSIIFQSIMYYTGGCRTPFPFIFLEEYLDELSLAMNSTDVLRNSVDSIGVEELETLCGAGFASLNSLLDDVAEKLVILSDSADLTFDLISCESINPIYVNTFHKAACEQSASGSSWVFASLLVISICGMTMLTLRSAIFDAVTVEGYGDIADVADLRFAAQDVNGGGSGIVDNGSNESDLRESKSNSRSRSRPKQSSRRSSNDQWHDDPGRTMPTQSQSASNEQEEVEEEEASYVYPPIEKLDGRVTA
;
A
#
# COMPACT_ATOMS: atom_id res chain seq x y z
N VAL A 1 -5.43 -0.67 -18.20
CA VAL A 1 -4.65 -0.02 -17.11
C VAL A 1 -3.17 -0.45 -17.11
N CYS A 2 -2.66 -1.06 -18.19
CA CYS A 2 -1.22 -1.35 -18.36
C CYS A 2 -0.68 -0.82 -19.70
N SER A 3 -1.33 0.21 -20.24
CA SER A 3 -0.93 0.86 -21.50
C SER A 3 -0.05 2.09 -21.21
N GLY A 4 0.80 2.02 -20.17
CA GLY A 4 1.41 3.15 -19.48
C GLY A 4 2.25 4.11 -20.33
N GLY A 5 1.61 5.05 -21.04
CA GLY A 5 2.34 6.06 -21.81
C GLY A 5 3.17 5.43 -22.94
N ASP A 6 4.39 5.92 -23.14
CA ASP A 6 5.29 5.46 -24.21
C ASP A 6 5.76 4.00 -24.04
N PHE A 7 5.60 3.43 -22.84
CA PHE A 7 5.97 2.04 -22.54
C PHE A 7 4.76 1.26 -22.03
N PRO A 8 4.31 0.19 -22.71
CA PRO A 8 3.18 -0.61 -22.27
C PRO A 8 3.55 -1.51 -21.08
N SER A 9 3.91 -0.91 -19.94
CA SER A 9 4.20 -1.59 -18.69
C SER A 9 3.39 -0.97 -17.53
N PRO A 10 3.08 -1.76 -16.48
CA PRO A 10 2.49 -1.23 -15.25
C PRO A 10 3.41 -0.17 -14.61
N ASP A 11 4.73 -0.33 -14.75
CA ASP A 11 5.74 0.59 -14.23
C ASP A 11 5.59 2.00 -14.81
N GLY A 12 5.42 2.10 -16.13
CA GLY A 12 5.22 3.39 -16.81
C GLY A 12 3.95 4.09 -16.33
N THR A 13 2.90 3.32 -16.03
CA THR A 13 1.64 3.86 -15.47
C THR A 13 1.86 4.43 -14.06
N ILE A 14 2.60 3.71 -13.21
CA ILE A 14 2.89 4.16 -11.83
C ILE A 14 3.76 5.43 -11.85
N LEU A 15 4.80 5.46 -12.69
CA LEU A 15 5.67 6.61 -12.83
C LEU A 15 4.92 7.85 -13.33
N GLU A 16 4.01 7.68 -14.30
CA GLU A 16 3.19 8.78 -14.80
C GLU A 16 2.21 9.29 -13.74
N ILE A 17 1.60 8.41 -12.93
CA ILE A 17 0.75 8.81 -11.80
C ILE A 17 1.56 9.63 -10.79
N LEU A 18 2.78 9.21 -10.45
CA LEU A 18 3.64 9.96 -9.53
C LEU A 18 3.99 11.34 -10.09
N ARG A 19 4.29 11.41 -11.39
CA ARG A 19 4.57 12.66 -12.08
C ARG A 19 3.36 13.59 -12.05
N GLN A 20 2.15 13.06 -12.26
CA GLN A 20 0.91 13.84 -12.18
C GLN A 20 0.60 14.36 -10.77
N GLN A 21 1.04 13.65 -9.73
CA GLN A 21 0.92 14.08 -8.33
C GLN A 21 1.99 15.11 -7.91
N GLY A 22 2.92 15.47 -8.81
CA GLY A 22 4.01 16.41 -8.51
C GLY A 22 5.18 15.77 -7.74
N TYR A 23 5.29 14.44 -7.77
CA TYR A 23 6.47 13.71 -7.26
C TYR A 23 7.50 13.46 -8.37
N ASP A 24 7.72 14.45 -9.22
CA ASP A 24 8.68 14.41 -10.33
C ASP A 24 10.13 14.71 -9.90
N ASN A 25 10.33 15.08 -8.63
CA ASN A 25 11.65 15.37 -8.08
C ASN A 25 12.51 14.10 -7.99
N PRO A 26 13.61 13.99 -8.76
CA PRO A 26 14.48 12.81 -8.74
C PRO A 26 15.21 12.60 -7.41
N ASN A 27 15.26 13.64 -6.56
CA ASN A 27 15.86 13.61 -5.23
C ASN A 27 14.87 13.18 -4.14
N SER A 28 13.59 12.98 -4.47
CA SER A 28 12.61 12.49 -3.50
C SER A 28 12.83 11.02 -3.21
N ILE A 29 12.92 10.65 -1.93
CA ILE A 29 13.02 9.25 -1.48
C ILE A 29 11.86 8.42 -2.03
N ILE A 30 10.66 9.01 -2.12
CA ILE A 30 9.48 8.33 -2.65
C ILE A 30 9.67 8.00 -4.13
N PHE A 31 10.19 8.94 -4.92
CA PHE A 31 10.44 8.71 -6.34
C PHE A 31 11.55 7.67 -6.55
N GLN A 32 12.65 7.77 -5.81
CA GLN A 32 13.76 6.83 -5.90
C GLN A 32 13.39 5.41 -5.44
N SER A 33 12.60 5.28 -4.37
CA SER A 33 12.10 3.97 -3.91
C SER A 33 11.22 3.31 -4.95
N ILE A 34 10.30 4.05 -5.56
CA ILE A 34 9.43 3.47 -6.59
C ILE A 34 10.24 3.11 -7.83
N MET A 35 11.17 3.97 -8.27
CA MET A 35 12.10 3.66 -9.36
C MET A 35 12.99 2.43 -9.08
N TYR A 36 13.42 2.25 -7.83
CA TYR A 36 14.21 1.11 -7.41
C TYR A 36 13.42 -0.20 -7.55
N TYR A 37 12.17 -0.23 -7.07
CA TYR A 37 11.34 -1.42 -7.16
C TYR A 37 10.85 -1.69 -8.58
N THR A 38 10.40 -0.67 -9.32
CA THR A 38 9.96 -0.82 -10.73
C THR A 38 11.11 -1.18 -11.66
N GLY A 39 12.33 -0.74 -11.35
CA GLY A 39 13.54 -1.06 -12.10
C GLY A 39 14.13 -2.45 -11.79
N GLY A 40 13.44 -3.28 -11.00
CA GLY A 40 13.95 -4.59 -10.57
C GLY A 40 15.27 -4.49 -9.81
N CYS A 41 15.42 -3.42 -9.01
CA CYS A 41 16.55 -3.20 -8.10
C CYS A 41 17.92 -3.05 -8.77
N ARG A 42 17.90 -2.61 -10.03
CA ARG A 42 19.13 -2.30 -10.80
C ARG A 42 19.75 -0.97 -10.40
N THR A 43 18.97 -0.07 -9.80
CA THR A 43 19.43 1.22 -9.29
C THR A 43 20.00 1.06 -7.87
N PRO A 44 20.83 2.00 -7.39
CA PRO A 44 21.30 1.97 -6.01
C PRO A 44 20.13 1.99 -5.02
N PHE A 45 20.35 1.33 -3.88
CA PHE A 45 19.37 1.23 -2.80
C PHE A 45 19.06 2.65 -2.26
N PRO A 46 17.79 3.08 -2.24
CA PRO A 46 17.45 4.47 -1.92
C PRO A 46 17.38 4.75 -0.42
N PHE A 47 17.42 3.73 0.42
CA PHE A 47 17.35 3.86 1.87
C PHE A 47 18.74 3.74 2.52
N ILE A 48 19.75 4.43 1.96
CA ILE A 48 21.12 4.44 2.49
C ILE A 48 21.13 4.92 3.96
N PHE A 49 20.22 5.81 4.33
CA PHE A 49 20.07 6.27 5.71
C PHE A 49 19.66 5.16 6.69
N LEU A 50 19.04 4.07 6.22
CA LEU A 50 18.78 2.89 7.07
C LEU A 50 20.07 2.13 7.36
N GLU A 51 20.97 2.00 6.37
CA GLU A 51 22.28 1.37 6.58
C GLU A 51 23.12 2.18 7.57
N GLU A 52 23.14 3.51 7.41
CA GLU A 52 23.80 4.41 8.35
C GLU A 52 23.22 4.30 9.77
N TYR A 53 21.88 4.21 9.88
CA TYR A 53 21.22 4.01 11.17
C TYR A 53 21.59 2.67 11.84
N LEU A 54 21.70 1.59 11.07
CA LEU A 54 22.13 0.29 11.59
C LEU A 54 23.59 0.33 12.07
N ASP A 55 24.47 0.99 11.34
CA ASP A 55 25.87 1.19 11.74
C ASP A 55 25.98 2.02 13.02
N GLU A 56 25.22 3.12 13.13
CA GLU A 56 25.16 3.92 14.36
C GLU A 56 24.63 3.12 15.55
N LEU A 57 23.64 2.25 15.32
CA LEU A 57 23.07 1.42 16.37
C LEU A 57 24.08 0.36 16.87
N SER A 58 24.80 -0.28 15.95
CA SER A 58 25.90 -1.21 16.27
C SER A 58 27.02 -0.52 17.06
N LEU A 59 27.37 0.71 16.68
CA LEU A 59 28.35 1.52 17.42
C LEU A 59 27.84 1.85 18.83
N ALA A 60 26.57 2.23 18.97
CA ALA A 60 25.95 2.50 20.26
C ALA A 60 25.94 1.25 21.17
N MET A 61 25.65 0.06 20.61
CA MET A 61 25.71 -1.21 21.33
C MET A 61 27.12 -1.50 21.84
N ASN A 62 28.13 -1.42 20.98
CA ASN A 62 29.53 -1.65 21.35
C ASN A 62 30.00 -0.65 22.43
N SER A 63 29.60 0.63 22.31
CA SER A 63 29.92 1.64 23.32
C SER A 63 29.28 1.34 24.68
N THR A 64 28.06 0.80 24.70
CA THR A 64 27.34 0.40 25.90
C THR A 64 28.00 -0.82 26.56
N ASP A 65 28.43 -1.79 25.75
CA ASP A 65 29.16 -2.97 26.24
C ASP A 65 30.52 -2.61 26.82
N VAL A 66 31.27 -1.69 26.18
CA VAL A 66 32.54 -1.19 26.72
C VAL A 66 32.33 -0.48 28.06
N LEU A 67 31.30 0.35 28.17
CA LEU A 67 30.95 1.03 29.42
C LEU A 67 30.57 0.01 30.51
N ARG A 68 29.74 -0.97 30.18
CA ARG A 68 29.35 -2.06 31.08
C ARG A 68 30.58 -2.81 31.59
N ASN A 69 31.44 -3.27 30.69
CA ASN A 69 32.66 -4.00 31.04
C ASN A 69 33.60 -3.15 31.92
N SER A 70 33.66 -1.84 31.67
CA SER A 70 34.46 -0.92 32.49
C SER A 70 33.88 -0.77 33.90
N VAL A 71 32.57 -0.62 34.04
CA VAL A 71 31.88 -0.54 35.34
C VAL A 71 32.03 -1.86 36.12
N ASP A 72 31.88 -2.99 35.46
CA ASP A 72 32.06 -4.32 36.06
C ASP A 72 33.52 -4.55 36.50
N SER A 73 34.50 -4.01 35.76
CA SER A 73 35.92 -4.17 36.09
C SER A 73 36.37 -3.37 37.32
N ILE A 74 35.80 -2.18 37.53
CA ILE A 74 36.14 -1.31 38.68
C ILE A 74 35.37 -1.78 39.93
N GLY A 75 34.19 -2.35 39.74
CA GLY A 75 33.33 -2.78 40.84
C GLY A 75 32.53 -1.60 41.41
N VAL A 76 31.26 -1.88 41.71
CA VAL A 76 30.28 -0.86 42.15
C VAL A 76 30.67 -0.22 43.49
N GLU A 77 31.34 -0.99 44.37
CA GLU A 77 31.79 -0.55 45.69
C GLU A 77 32.89 0.52 45.62
N GLU A 78 33.80 0.40 44.64
CA GLU A 78 34.91 1.35 44.48
C GLU A 78 34.42 2.67 43.86
N LEU A 79 33.46 2.60 42.93
CA LEU A 79 32.76 3.77 42.39
C LEU A 79 31.97 4.52 43.47
N GLU A 80 31.26 3.79 44.35
CA GLU A 80 30.52 4.39 45.45
C GLU A 80 31.47 5.12 46.42
N THR A 81 32.65 4.56 46.64
CA THR A 81 33.69 5.19 47.49
C THR A 81 34.29 6.43 46.83
N LEU A 82 34.49 6.43 45.51
CA LEU A 82 35.10 7.55 44.77
C LEU A 82 34.14 8.71 44.50
N CYS A 83 32.89 8.41 44.14
CA CYS A 83 31.91 9.41 43.73
C CYS A 83 30.88 9.76 44.81
N GLY A 84 30.82 9.00 45.92
CA GLY A 84 29.92 9.28 47.06
C GLY A 84 28.43 9.17 46.74
N ALA A 85 28.08 8.45 45.66
CA ALA A 85 26.72 8.24 45.21
C ALA A 85 26.44 6.73 45.04
N GLY A 86 25.19 6.31 45.27
CA GLY A 86 24.78 4.93 45.08
C GLY A 86 24.62 4.60 43.59
N PHE A 87 25.46 3.70 43.06
CA PHE A 87 25.43 3.27 41.65
C PHE A 87 24.65 1.98 41.42
N ALA A 88 23.95 1.45 42.43
CA ALA A 88 23.18 0.21 42.30
C ALA A 88 22.18 0.25 41.12
N SER A 89 21.59 1.40 40.84
CA SER A 89 20.64 1.58 39.71
C SER A 89 21.32 1.71 38.34
N LEU A 90 22.62 2.02 38.29
CA LEU A 90 23.33 2.24 37.03
C LEU A 90 23.47 0.92 36.25
N ASN A 91 23.83 -0.17 36.92
CA ASN A 91 23.96 -1.48 36.28
C ASN A 91 22.63 -1.96 35.71
N SER A 92 21.53 -1.80 36.47
CA SER A 92 20.20 -2.16 35.96
C SER A 92 19.77 -1.32 34.76
N LEU A 93 20.19 -0.04 34.71
CA LEU A 93 19.89 0.83 33.58
C LEU A 93 20.72 0.47 32.35
N LEU A 94 22.02 0.15 32.54
CA LEU A 94 22.91 -0.31 31.48
C LEU A 94 22.42 -1.63 30.87
N ASP A 95 21.98 -2.57 31.71
CA ASP A 95 21.37 -3.82 31.25
C ASP A 95 20.10 -3.57 30.43
N ASP A 96 19.20 -2.69 30.90
CA ASP A 96 17.97 -2.37 30.17
C ASP A 96 18.27 -1.67 28.83
N VAL A 97 19.21 -0.72 28.80
CA VAL A 97 19.64 -0.05 27.55
C VAL A 97 20.24 -1.06 26.58
N ALA A 98 21.15 -1.92 27.03
CA ALA A 98 21.75 -2.96 26.19
C ALA A 98 20.68 -3.91 25.63
N GLU A 99 19.75 -4.37 26.45
CA GLU A 99 18.64 -5.22 26.02
C GLU A 99 17.77 -4.52 24.97
N LYS A 100 17.41 -3.25 25.19
CA LYS A 100 16.59 -2.50 24.23
C LYS A 100 17.32 -2.22 22.91
N LEU A 101 18.62 -1.96 22.94
CA LEU A 101 19.41 -1.75 21.73
C LEU A 101 19.47 -3.03 20.88
N VAL A 102 19.66 -4.20 21.50
CA VAL A 102 19.62 -5.50 20.79
C VAL A 102 18.27 -5.71 20.11
N ILE A 103 17.16 -5.52 20.83
CA ILE A 103 15.81 -5.67 20.27
C ILE A 103 15.57 -4.69 19.12
N LEU A 104 16.06 -3.45 19.25
CA LEU A 104 15.92 -2.43 18.22
C LEU A 104 16.73 -2.80 16.98
N SER A 105 17.93 -3.36 17.15
CA SER A 105 18.79 -3.83 16.06
C SER A 105 18.12 -4.97 15.30
N ASP A 106 17.66 -6.00 16.02
CA ASP A 106 16.96 -7.14 15.41
C ASP A 106 15.72 -6.69 14.63
N SER A 107 14.97 -5.73 15.19
CA SER A 107 13.78 -5.17 14.51
C SER A 107 14.14 -4.36 13.26
N ALA A 108 15.26 -3.64 13.29
CA ALA A 108 15.72 -2.85 12.16
C ALA A 108 16.26 -3.76 11.04
N ASP A 109 17.03 -4.80 11.39
CA ASP A 109 17.50 -5.81 10.44
C ASP A 109 16.34 -6.56 9.78
N LEU A 110 15.33 -6.97 10.55
CA LEU A 110 14.14 -7.62 10.00
C LEU A 110 13.36 -6.67 9.08
N THR A 111 13.30 -5.38 9.42
CA THR A 111 12.66 -4.38 8.55
C THR A 111 13.46 -4.22 7.26
N PHE A 112 14.78 -4.18 7.34
CA PHE A 112 15.68 -4.10 6.18
C PHE A 112 15.50 -5.31 5.26
N ASP A 113 15.45 -6.51 5.82
CA ASP A 113 15.21 -7.75 5.08
C ASP A 113 13.82 -7.78 4.41
N LEU A 114 12.80 -7.24 5.09
CA LEU A 114 11.46 -7.10 4.53
C LEU A 114 11.38 -6.09 3.39
N ILE A 115 12.14 -4.99 3.45
CA ILE A 115 12.17 -3.99 2.38
C ILE A 115 13.17 -4.32 1.28
N SER A 116 13.98 -5.37 1.50
CA SER A 116 14.97 -5.83 0.55
C SER A 116 14.30 -6.15 -0.79
N CYS A 117 15.06 -5.94 -1.85
CA CYS A 117 14.60 -6.26 -3.18
C CYS A 117 14.15 -7.72 -3.29
N GLU A 118 14.90 -8.64 -2.71
CA GLU A 118 14.67 -10.08 -2.85
C GLU A 118 13.29 -10.49 -2.32
N SER A 119 12.85 -9.85 -1.23
CA SER A 119 11.54 -10.09 -0.63
C SER A 119 10.40 -9.36 -1.38
N ILE A 120 10.59 -8.08 -1.71
CA ILE A 120 9.52 -7.24 -2.31
C ILE A 120 9.32 -7.51 -3.79
N ASN A 121 10.39 -7.73 -4.56
CA ASN A 121 10.31 -7.89 -6.01
C ASN A 121 9.31 -8.98 -6.46
N PRO A 122 9.29 -10.20 -5.91
CA PRO A 122 8.30 -11.20 -6.33
C PRO A 122 6.86 -10.79 -5.97
N ILE A 123 6.65 -10.11 -4.84
CA ILE A 123 5.33 -9.59 -4.45
C ILE A 123 4.88 -8.50 -5.42
N TYR A 124 5.79 -7.58 -5.75
CA TYR A 124 5.56 -6.50 -6.69
C TYR A 124 5.21 -7.06 -8.08
N VAL A 125 6.06 -7.90 -8.64
CA VAL A 125 5.87 -8.45 -9.98
C VAL A 125 4.57 -9.26 -10.05
N ASN A 126 4.30 -10.11 -9.06
CA ASN A 126 3.08 -10.92 -9.04
C ASN A 126 1.81 -10.05 -8.90
N THR A 127 1.84 -9.01 -8.07
CA THR A 127 0.67 -8.15 -7.84
C THR A 127 0.42 -7.20 -9.01
N PHE A 128 1.45 -6.50 -9.48
CA PHE A 128 1.29 -5.47 -10.50
C PHE A 128 1.28 -6.02 -11.92
N HIS A 129 2.11 -7.02 -12.25
CA HIS A 129 2.08 -7.58 -13.60
C HIS A 129 0.92 -8.56 -13.78
N LYS A 130 0.70 -9.49 -12.84
CA LYS A 130 -0.38 -10.49 -13.00
C LYS A 130 -1.73 -9.95 -12.56
N ALA A 131 -1.87 -9.49 -11.32
CA ALA A 131 -3.21 -9.09 -10.84
C ALA A 131 -3.71 -7.82 -11.52
N ALA A 132 -2.87 -6.78 -11.66
CA ALA A 132 -3.34 -5.52 -12.24
C ALA A 132 -3.60 -5.61 -13.75
N CYS A 133 -2.74 -6.29 -14.52
CA CYS A 133 -2.93 -6.35 -15.98
C CYS A 133 -3.89 -7.46 -16.43
N GLU A 134 -3.74 -8.67 -15.90
CA GLU A 134 -4.54 -9.82 -16.34
C GLU A 134 -5.91 -9.84 -15.66
N GLN A 135 -5.92 -9.72 -14.33
CA GLN A 135 -7.14 -9.91 -13.55
C GLN A 135 -8.09 -8.70 -13.63
N SER A 136 -7.58 -7.48 -13.76
CA SER A 136 -8.44 -6.30 -13.94
C SER A 136 -9.18 -6.32 -15.29
N ALA A 137 -8.53 -6.78 -16.35
CA ALA A 137 -9.16 -6.87 -17.67
C ALA A 137 -10.30 -7.90 -17.66
N SER A 138 -10.04 -9.09 -17.10
CA SER A 138 -11.06 -10.11 -16.92
C SER A 138 -12.20 -9.61 -16.01
N GLY A 139 -11.89 -9.09 -14.82
CA GLY A 139 -12.89 -8.62 -13.87
C GLY A 139 -13.78 -7.49 -14.42
N SER A 140 -13.19 -6.53 -15.14
CA SER A 140 -13.97 -5.45 -15.76
C SER A 140 -14.89 -5.94 -16.87
N SER A 141 -14.49 -6.96 -17.64
CA SER A 141 -15.36 -7.59 -18.64
C SER A 141 -16.59 -8.26 -18.00
N TRP A 142 -16.41 -8.96 -16.87
CA TRP A 142 -17.50 -9.60 -16.12
C TRP A 142 -18.47 -8.58 -15.52
N VAL A 143 -17.94 -7.50 -14.95
CA VAL A 143 -18.76 -6.40 -14.39
C VAL A 143 -19.55 -5.71 -15.50
N PHE A 144 -18.91 -5.42 -16.65
CA PHE A 144 -19.57 -4.80 -17.79
C PHE A 144 -20.66 -5.70 -18.37
N ALA A 145 -20.39 -7.00 -18.53
CA ALA A 145 -21.38 -7.96 -18.98
C ALA A 145 -22.60 -8.02 -18.03
N SER A 146 -22.36 -8.02 -16.73
CA SER A 146 -23.44 -8.03 -15.72
C SER A 146 -24.28 -6.75 -15.77
N LEU A 147 -23.64 -5.59 -15.92
CA LEU A 147 -24.33 -4.30 -16.06
C LEU A 147 -25.17 -4.22 -17.34
N LEU A 148 -24.67 -4.77 -18.45
CA LEU A 148 -25.45 -4.85 -19.70
C LEU A 148 -26.70 -5.70 -19.54
N VAL A 149 -26.60 -6.86 -18.88
CA VAL A 149 -27.76 -7.73 -18.62
C VAL A 149 -28.80 -7.00 -17.76
N ILE A 150 -28.36 -6.35 -16.67
CA ILE A 150 -29.26 -5.58 -15.80
C ILE A 150 -29.92 -4.44 -16.58
N SER A 151 -29.18 -3.75 -17.45
CA SER A 151 -29.69 -2.68 -18.30
C SER A 151 -30.78 -3.16 -19.27
N ILE A 152 -30.54 -4.28 -19.96
CA ILE A 152 -31.52 -4.88 -20.90
C ILE A 152 -32.78 -5.33 -20.15
N CYS A 153 -32.62 -6.01 -19.01
CA CYS A 153 -33.75 -6.41 -18.17
C CYS A 153 -34.54 -5.19 -17.66
N GLY A 154 -33.84 -4.13 -17.24
CA GLY A 154 -34.44 -2.87 -16.81
C GLY A 154 -35.27 -2.21 -17.91
N MET A 155 -34.70 -2.07 -19.12
CA MET A 155 -35.43 -1.53 -20.28
C MET A 155 -36.65 -2.38 -20.63
N THR A 156 -36.52 -3.70 -20.58
CA THR A 156 -37.64 -4.63 -20.87
C THR A 156 -38.78 -4.46 -19.86
N MET A 157 -38.48 -4.36 -18.56
CA MET A 157 -39.50 -4.11 -17.53
C MET A 157 -40.22 -2.78 -17.73
N LEU A 158 -39.49 -1.74 -18.14
CA LEU A 158 -40.08 -0.42 -18.44
C LEU A 158 -41.00 -0.47 -19.65
N THR A 159 -40.59 -1.11 -20.74
CA THR A 159 -41.42 -1.27 -21.95
C THR A 159 -42.69 -2.08 -21.67
N LEU A 160 -42.56 -3.18 -20.92
CA LEU A 160 -43.72 -4.02 -20.58
C LEU A 160 -44.73 -3.25 -19.71
N ARG A 161 -44.25 -2.42 -18.78
CA ARG A 161 -45.10 -1.56 -17.95
C ARG A 161 -45.87 -0.56 -18.81
N SER A 162 -45.20 0.07 -19.78
CA SER A 162 -45.86 1.02 -20.69
C SER A 162 -46.92 0.36 -21.57
N ALA A 163 -46.70 -0.89 -22.00
CA ALA A 163 -47.67 -1.61 -22.84
C ALA A 163 -48.97 -1.96 -22.10
N ILE A 164 -48.93 -2.20 -20.78
CA ILE A 164 -50.13 -2.52 -19.99
C ILE A 164 -51.03 -1.29 -19.79
N PHE A 165 -50.46 -0.08 -19.72
CA PHE A 165 -51.25 1.14 -19.49
C PHE A 165 -52.19 1.48 -20.66
N ASP A 166 -51.88 1.06 -21.89
CA ASP A 166 -52.68 1.38 -23.08
C ASP A 166 -53.94 0.47 -23.21
N ALA A 167 -53.93 -0.71 -22.59
CA ALA A 167 -55.05 -1.64 -22.66
C ALA A 167 -56.20 -1.29 -21.69
N VAL A 168 -55.93 -0.54 -20.62
CA VAL A 168 -56.93 -0.23 -19.57
C VAL A 168 -57.85 0.93 -19.96
N THR A 169 -57.49 1.75 -20.96
CA THR A 169 -58.29 2.92 -21.36
C THR A 169 -59.41 2.60 -22.34
N VAL A 170 -59.47 1.40 -22.93
CA VAL A 170 -60.38 1.10 -24.06
C VAL A 170 -61.74 0.52 -23.65
N GLU A 171 -61.88 -0.13 -22.49
CA GLU A 171 -63.18 -0.71 -22.08
C GLU A 171 -64.04 0.20 -21.18
N GLY A 172 -63.59 1.43 -20.89
CA GLY A 172 -64.25 2.32 -19.93
C GLY A 172 -64.53 3.75 -20.40
N TYR A 173 -64.38 4.06 -21.69
CA TYR A 173 -64.53 5.43 -22.20
C TYR A 173 -65.37 5.48 -23.48
N GLY A 174 -66.62 5.03 -23.35
CA GLY A 174 -67.68 5.81 -23.95
C GLY A 174 -67.74 7.14 -23.19
N ASP A 175 -67.44 8.23 -23.90
CA ASP A 175 -67.98 9.56 -23.62
C ASP A 175 -67.15 10.61 -22.84
N ILE A 176 -65.81 10.71 -23.03
CA ILE A 176 -65.14 12.00 -22.80
C ILE A 176 -64.09 12.28 -23.89
N ALA A 177 -64.56 12.88 -24.98
CA ALA A 177 -63.72 13.38 -26.07
C ALA A 177 -62.99 14.69 -25.73
N ASP A 178 -62.64 14.97 -24.46
CA ASP A 178 -62.32 16.34 -24.02
C ASP A 178 -61.06 16.47 -23.14
N VAL A 179 -60.06 15.59 -23.31
CA VAL A 179 -58.77 15.69 -22.58
C VAL A 179 -57.54 15.60 -23.47
N ALA A 180 -57.67 16.03 -24.73
CA ALA A 180 -56.56 16.25 -25.66
C ALA A 180 -55.68 17.48 -25.30
N ASP A 181 -55.66 17.93 -24.03
CA ASP A 181 -54.92 19.12 -23.59
C ASP A 181 -53.99 18.89 -22.38
N LEU A 182 -53.52 17.66 -22.18
CA LEU A 182 -52.33 17.41 -21.35
C LEU A 182 -51.10 17.32 -22.25
N ARG A 183 -50.74 18.51 -22.73
CA ARG A 183 -49.39 18.87 -23.16
C ARG A 183 -48.34 18.19 -22.26
N PHE A 184 -47.50 17.41 -22.92
CA PHE A 184 -46.04 17.47 -22.83
C PHE A 184 -45.53 18.65 -21.97
N ALA A 185 -45.48 18.46 -20.65
CA ALA A 185 -44.54 19.17 -19.79
C ALA A 185 -43.23 18.39 -19.85
N ALA A 186 -42.55 18.48 -20.99
CA ALA A 186 -41.11 18.28 -21.04
C ALA A 186 -40.53 19.39 -20.14
N GLN A 187 -40.13 18.99 -18.93
CA GLN A 187 -39.54 19.89 -17.96
C GLN A 187 -38.12 20.21 -18.44
N ASP A 188 -38.01 21.38 -19.07
CA ASP A 188 -36.78 22.05 -19.47
C ASP A 188 -36.00 22.41 -18.20
N VAL A 189 -34.97 21.62 -17.85
CA VAL A 189 -34.01 21.97 -16.79
C VAL A 189 -32.92 22.83 -17.41
N ASN A 190 -33.29 24.05 -17.77
CA ASN A 190 -32.35 25.09 -18.16
C ASN A 190 -32.17 26.05 -16.98
N GLY A 191 -31.31 25.66 -16.03
CA GLY A 191 -30.96 26.45 -14.86
C GLY A 191 -29.77 27.37 -15.15
N GLY A 192 -30.04 28.53 -15.76
CA GLY A 192 -29.05 29.58 -15.96
C GLY A 192 -29.60 30.97 -15.60
N GLY A 193 -28.86 31.71 -14.77
CA GLY A 193 -29.05 33.15 -14.52
C GLY A 193 -29.42 33.47 -13.07
N SER A 194 -28.46 33.76 -12.19
CA SER A 194 -27.84 35.08 -12.00
C SER A 194 -28.75 36.10 -11.29
N GLY A 195 -28.34 36.49 -10.07
CA GLY A 195 -28.39 37.90 -9.70
C GLY A 195 -29.09 38.27 -8.38
N ILE A 196 -28.27 38.79 -7.46
CA ILE A 196 -28.45 40.08 -6.75
C ILE A 196 -29.00 40.03 -5.30
N VAL A 197 -28.03 40.23 -4.38
CA VAL A 197 -28.02 41.14 -3.21
C VAL A 197 -28.95 40.82 -2.04
N ASP A 198 -28.36 40.47 -0.88
CA ASP A 198 -28.36 41.45 0.21
C ASP A 198 -27.24 41.31 1.24
N ASN A 199 -26.89 42.48 1.75
CA ASN A 199 -25.76 42.88 2.57
C ASN A 199 -26.14 42.74 4.06
N GLY A 200 -25.22 42.30 4.93
CA GLY A 200 -25.54 42.17 6.36
C GLY A 200 -24.38 41.71 7.24
N SER A 201 -23.57 42.67 7.64
CA SER A 201 -22.56 42.64 8.71
C SER A 201 -23.10 42.19 10.08
N ASN A 202 -22.24 41.47 10.85
CA ASN A 202 -22.03 41.46 12.32
C ASN A 202 -21.37 40.11 12.68
N GLU A 203 -20.08 40.01 12.99
CA GLU A 203 -19.39 40.35 14.25
C GLU A 203 -19.87 39.54 15.48
N SER A 204 -18.90 38.84 16.11
CA SER A 204 -18.90 38.16 17.41
C SER A 204 -19.73 36.87 17.55
N ASP A 205 -19.08 35.71 17.77
CA ASP A 205 -18.70 35.32 19.14
C ASP A 205 -18.15 33.89 19.24
N LEU A 206 -17.29 33.74 20.25
CA LEU A 206 -16.68 32.51 20.73
C LEU A 206 -17.67 31.35 20.89
N ARG A 207 -17.26 30.14 20.47
CA ARG A 207 -17.44 28.96 21.32
C ARG A 207 -16.46 27.83 21.03
N GLU A 208 -15.37 27.87 21.79
CA GLU A 208 -14.75 26.75 22.50
C GLU A 208 -15.60 25.46 22.51
N SER A 209 -15.18 24.48 21.70
CA SER A 209 -15.59 23.08 21.88
C SER A 209 -14.42 22.32 22.48
N LYS A 210 -14.38 22.38 23.82
CA LYS A 210 -13.66 21.43 24.67
C LYS A 210 -14.30 20.05 24.57
N SER A 211 -13.43 19.06 24.80
CA SER A 211 -13.72 17.69 25.24
C SER A 211 -14.46 16.77 24.27
N ASN A 212 -13.72 15.81 23.69
CA ASN A 212 -14.01 14.43 24.03
C ASN A 212 -12.75 13.53 23.95
N SER A 213 -12.05 13.45 25.08
CA SER A 213 -11.05 12.43 25.36
C SER A 213 -11.74 11.07 25.44
N ARG A 214 -11.85 10.35 24.32
CA ARG A 214 -12.25 8.95 24.32
C ARG A 214 -11.01 8.11 24.61
N SER A 215 -10.81 7.84 25.89
CA SER A 215 -9.93 6.81 26.42
C SER A 215 -10.24 5.47 25.76
N ARG A 216 -9.46 5.10 24.73
CA ARG A 216 -9.51 3.77 24.15
C ARG A 216 -8.78 2.84 25.12
N SER A 217 -9.60 2.05 25.79
CA SER A 217 -9.23 1.01 26.74
C SER A 217 -8.21 0.07 26.12
N ARG A 218 -7.09 -0.13 26.83
CA ARG A 218 -6.12 -1.19 26.61
C ARG A 218 -6.85 -2.53 26.36
N PRO A 219 -6.58 -3.26 25.26
CA PRO A 219 -6.89 -4.68 25.24
C PRO A 219 -5.99 -5.39 26.27
N LYS A 220 -6.64 -6.11 27.18
CA LYS A 220 -6.00 -7.02 28.14
C LYS A 220 -5.14 -8.02 27.35
N GLN A 221 -3.85 -8.06 27.67
CA GLN A 221 -2.99 -9.21 27.42
C GLN A 221 -3.65 -10.44 28.06
N SER A 222 -4.29 -11.27 27.24
CA SER A 222 -4.57 -12.64 27.62
C SER A 222 -3.29 -13.43 27.40
N SER A 223 -2.65 -13.76 28.52
CA SER A 223 -1.73 -14.89 28.68
C SER A 223 -2.16 -16.07 27.81
N ARG A 224 -1.44 -16.28 26.69
CA ARG A 224 -1.42 -17.58 26.01
C ARG A 224 -0.14 -18.27 26.44
N ARG A 225 -0.34 -19.20 27.36
CA ARG A 225 0.48 -20.39 27.63
C ARG A 225 1.37 -20.75 26.45
N SER A 226 2.67 -20.67 26.73
CA SER A 226 3.67 -21.66 26.33
C SER A 226 3.05 -23.06 26.28
N SER A 227 2.94 -23.61 25.08
CA SER A 227 2.92 -25.06 24.85
C SER A 227 4.18 -25.36 24.06
N ASN A 228 5.11 -26.01 24.74
CA ASN A 228 6.23 -26.73 24.14
C ASN A 228 5.65 -27.79 23.21
N ASP A 229 5.63 -27.53 21.92
CA ASP A 229 5.58 -28.60 20.93
C ASP A 229 7.01 -28.94 20.53
N GLN A 230 7.44 -30.02 21.18
CA GLN A 230 8.70 -30.71 21.01
C GLN A 230 8.71 -31.37 19.64
N TRP A 231 9.47 -30.80 18.70
CA TRP A 231 9.79 -31.44 17.44
C TRP A 231 10.69 -32.64 17.73
N HIS A 232 10.12 -33.83 17.66
CA HIS A 232 10.84 -35.08 17.61
C HIS A 232 11.42 -35.24 16.20
N ASP A 233 12.75 -35.29 16.12
CA ASP A 233 13.49 -35.80 14.97
C ASP A 233 13.11 -37.26 14.72
N ASP A 234 12.59 -37.54 13.53
CA ASP A 234 12.29 -38.90 13.04
C ASP A 234 13.29 -39.25 11.92
N PRO A 235 14.35 -40.05 12.20
CA PRO A 235 15.33 -40.43 11.20
C PRO A 235 14.88 -41.75 10.55
N GLY A 236 14.07 -41.68 9.49
CA GLY A 236 13.67 -42.92 8.85
C GLY A 236 12.59 -42.83 7.79
N ARG A 237 12.84 -42.14 6.66
CA ARG A 237 12.05 -42.40 5.45
C ARG A 237 12.90 -42.38 4.19
N THR A 238 13.34 -43.58 3.82
CA THR A 238 13.83 -43.93 2.49
C THR A 238 12.76 -43.63 1.43
N MET A 239 13.12 -42.77 0.47
CA MET A 239 12.37 -42.53 -0.76
C MET A 239 12.32 -43.81 -1.61
N PRO A 240 11.17 -44.20 -2.18
CA PRO A 240 11.13 -45.21 -3.22
C PRO A 240 11.56 -44.62 -4.55
N THR A 241 12.48 -45.34 -5.20
CA THR A 241 12.90 -45.17 -6.58
C THR A 241 11.74 -45.51 -7.52
N GLN A 242 11.13 -44.52 -8.19
CA GLN A 242 10.35 -44.71 -9.41
C GLN A 242 11.17 -44.11 -10.56
N SER A 243 11.85 -44.96 -11.34
CA SER A 243 11.31 -45.64 -12.53
C SER A 243 10.91 -44.63 -13.61
N GLN A 244 11.89 -44.37 -14.46
CA GLN A 244 11.79 -43.63 -15.71
C GLN A 244 10.67 -44.20 -16.60
N SER A 245 9.86 -43.33 -17.18
CA SER A 245 9.11 -43.61 -18.40
C SER A 245 9.01 -42.32 -19.17
N ALA A 246 9.83 -42.25 -20.22
CA ALA A 246 9.90 -41.18 -21.18
C ALA A 246 8.58 -41.05 -21.95
N SER A 247 8.13 -39.82 -22.13
CA SER A 247 7.28 -39.42 -23.26
C SER A 247 7.62 -37.96 -23.55
N ASN A 248 8.43 -37.80 -24.60
CA ASN A 248 8.76 -36.52 -25.23
C ASN A 248 7.50 -35.94 -25.86
N GLU A 249 7.04 -34.80 -25.36
CA GLU A 249 6.45 -33.74 -26.18
C GLU A 249 7.20 -32.46 -25.80
N GLN A 250 8.24 -32.16 -26.57
CA GLN A 250 8.89 -30.85 -26.58
C GLN A 250 7.98 -29.92 -27.37
N GLU A 251 7.26 -29.05 -26.66
CA GLU A 251 6.78 -27.79 -27.20
C GLU A 251 7.91 -26.78 -26.94
N GLU A 252 8.72 -26.52 -27.98
CA GLU A 252 9.67 -25.41 -28.01
C GLU A 252 8.89 -24.10 -27.94
N VAL A 253 8.79 -23.54 -26.74
CA VAL A 253 8.58 -22.10 -26.56
C VAL A 253 9.96 -21.50 -26.44
N GLU A 254 10.46 -20.93 -27.54
CA GLU A 254 11.58 -19.98 -27.52
C GLU A 254 11.15 -18.77 -26.66
N GLU A 255 11.45 -18.81 -25.35
CA GLU A 255 11.53 -17.60 -24.54
C GLU A 255 12.77 -16.84 -24.98
N GLU A 256 12.55 -15.91 -25.89
CA GLU A 256 13.49 -14.87 -26.26
C GLU A 256 13.75 -13.99 -25.02
N GLU A 257 14.80 -14.31 -24.26
CA GLU A 257 15.35 -13.42 -23.23
C GLU A 257 15.87 -12.15 -23.89
N ALA A 258 14.98 -11.18 -24.13
CA ALA A 258 15.34 -9.82 -24.42
C ALA A 258 16.01 -9.23 -23.16
N SER A 259 17.34 -9.30 -23.13
CA SER A 259 18.18 -8.55 -22.19
C SER A 259 17.95 -7.05 -22.41
N TYR A 260 16.97 -6.50 -21.69
CA TYR A 260 16.66 -5.07 -21.70
C TYR A 260 17.78 -4.30 -21.00
N VAL A 261 18.73 -3.84 -21.81
CA VAL A 261 19.69 -2.80 -21.45
C VAL A 261 18.92 -1.48 -21.41
N TYR A 262 18.69 -0.93 -20.21
CA TYR A 262 18.16 0.43 -20.08
C TYR A 262 19.12 1.40 -20.77
N PRO A 263 18.62 2.34 -21.59
CA PRO A 263 19.48 3.39 -22.11
C PRO A 263 20.06 4.17 -20.91
N PRO A 264 21.36 4.51 -20.94
CA PRO A 264 21.96 5.31 -19.88
C PRO A 264 21.18 6.61 -19.76
N ILE A 265 20.85 6.98 -18.52
CA ILE A 265 20.24 8.27 -18.18
C ILE A 265 21.29 9.33 -18.54
N GLU A 266 21.21 9.87 -19.75
CA GLU A 266 22.00 11.03 -20.13
C GLU A 266 21.63 12.17 -19.19
N LYS A 267 22.66 12.70 -18.55
CA LYS A 267 22.58 13.81 -17.60
C LYS A 267 21.77 14.95 -18.22
N LEU A 268 20.61 15.24 -17.65
CA LEU A 268 19.93 16.51 -17.84
C LEU A 268 20.83 17.61 -17.27
N ASP A 269 21.72 18.12 -18.12
CA ASP A 269 22.56 19.29 -17.87
C ASP A 269 21.64 20.53 -17.92
N GLY A 270 20.88 20.70 -16.84
CA GLY A 270 20.03 21.85 -16.59
C GLY A 270 20.88 23.06 -16.26
N ARG A 271 21.35 23.72 -17.32
CA ARG A 271 22.01 25.02 -17.33
C ARG A 271 21.15 26.06 -16.61
N VAL A 272 21.40 26.25 -15.31
CA VAL A 272 20.95 27.43 -14.56
C VAL A 272 21.78 28.62 -15.08
N THR A 273 21.21 29.40 -16.00
CA THR A 273 21.71 30.75 -16.29
C THR A 273 21.35 31.67 -15.14
N ALA A 274 22.35 32.47 -14.76
CA ALA A 274 22.46 33.35 -13.61
C ALA A 274 21.35 34.39 -13.45
#